data_AF-A0A1H4CVI7-F1
#
_entry.id   AF-A0A1H4CVI7-F1
#
_cell.length_a   1.000
_cell.length_b   1.000
_cell.length_c   1.000
_cell.angle_alpha   90.00
_cell.angle_beta   90.00
_cell.angle_gamma   90.00
#
_symmetry.space_group_name_H-M   'P 1'
#
loop_
_entity.id
_entity.type
_entity.pdbx_description
1 polymer ?
#
loop_
_entity_poly.entity_id
_entity_poly.type
_entity_poly.pdbx_seq_one_letter_code
_entity_poly.pdbx_strand_id
1 'polypeptide(L)'
;MSLRTKGVIIKEMAKVIRRLNEKRENVIRKVGDIMMDSTLEWLREYDAAVAKGKVEGKEEKLISQICRKLRKGKSVTQIADELEESEIRVRVICDTAAEFAPDYDEEKVIKAVLNPVED
;
A
#
# COMPACT_ATOMS: atom_id res chain seq x y z
N MET A 1 44.07 -17.24 51.11
CA MET A 1 43.47 -18.08 50.05
C MET A 1 44.57 -18.76 49.23
N SER A 2 44.45 -20.08 49.00
CA SER A 2 45.38 -20.87 48.17
C SER A 2 45.31 -20.47 46.69
N LEU A 3 46.44 -20.55 45.97
CA LEU A 3 46.53 -20.36 44.51
C LEU A 3 45.54 -21.26 43.76
N ARG A 4 45.28 -22.47 44.28
CA ARG A 4 44.34 -23.43 43.70
C ARG A 4 42.90 -22.89 43.71
N THR A 5 42.50 -22.25 44.80
CA THR A 5 41.16 -21.64 44.96
C THR A 5 40.98 -20.44 44.02
N LYS A 6 42.02 -19.60 43.85
CA LYS A 6 42.00 -18.49 42.89
C LYS A 6 41.83 -18.98 41.44
N GLY A 7 42.52 -20.06 41.06
CA GLY A 7 42.42 -20.65 39.72
C GLY A 7 41.03 -21.20 39.39
N VAL A 8 40.32 -21.77 40.38
CA VAL A 8 38.93 -22.22 40.21
C VAL A 8 37.99 -21.03 39.99
N ILE A 9 38.13 -19.96 40.79
CA ILE A 9 37.31 -18.75 40.65
C ILE A 9 37.48 -18.13 39.26
N ILE A 10 38.72 -18.04 38.76
CA ILE A 10 39.01 -17.51 37.41
C ILE A 10 38.32 -18.34 36.31
N LYS A 11 38.34 -19.67 36.42
CA LYS A 11 37.66 -20.55 35.44
C LYS A 11 36.15 -20.36 35.46
N GLU A 12 35.54 -20.25 36.64
CA GLU A 12 34.10 -20.00 36.74
C GLU A 12 33.71 -18.62 36.23
N MET A 13 34.52 -17.58 36.50
CA MET A 13 34.33 -16.25 35.92
C MET A 13 34.40 -16.28 34.39
N ALA A 14 35.37 -16.98 33.80
CA ALA A 14 35.49 -17.12 32.35
C ALA A 14 34.25 -17.80 31.73
N LYS A 15 33.69 -18.83 32.38
CA LYS A 15 32.44 -19.48 31.95
C LYS A 15 31.25 -18.53 32.02
N VAL A 16 31.17 -17.69 33.05
CA VAL A 16 30.10 -16.68 33.17
C VAL A 16 30.22 -15.64 32.05
N ILE A 17 31.43 -15.11 31.80
CA ILE A 17 31.69 -14.16 30.71
C ILE A 17 31.28 -14.75 29.36
N ARG A 18 31.67 -16.00 29.08
CA ARG A 18 31.29 -16.70 27.85
C ARG A 18 29.76 -16.78 27.69
N ARG A 19 29.05 -17.23 28.72
CA ARG A 19 27.58 -17.33 28.69
C ARG A 19 26.89 -15.98 28.48
N LEU A 20 27.44 -14.91 29.07
CA LEU A 20 26.91 -13.56 28.87
C LEU A 20 27.12 -13.08 27.43
N ASN A 21 28.28 -13.36 26.84
CA ASN A 21 28.55 -13.02 25.44
C ASN A 21 27.63 -13.77 24.47
N GLU A 22 27.45 -15.09 24.67
CA GLU A 22 26.51 -15.90 23.88
C GLU A 22 25.07 -15.37 23.97
N LYS A 23 24.62 -14.97 25.17
CA LYS A 23 23.30 -14.34 25.35
C LYS A 23 23.21 -13.00 24.63
N ARG A 24 24.24 -12.15 24.74
CA ARG A 24 24.30 -10.86 24.06
C ARG A 24 24.19 -11.01 22.54
N GLU A 25 24.96 -11.92 21.94
CA GLU A 25 24.91 -12.19 20.50
C GLU A 25 23.53 -12.70 20.06
N ASN A 26 22.93 -13.61 20.84
CA ASN A 26 21.58 -14.11 20.55
C ASN A 26 20.52 -13.01 20.60
N VAL A 27 20.64 -12.07 21.55
CA VAL A 27 19.74 -10.91 21.63
C VAL A 27 19.94 -10.00 20.41
N ILE A 28 21.19 -9.64 20.07
CA ILE A 28 21.51 -8.79 18.91
C ILE A 28 20.90 -9.39 17.63
N ARG A 29 21.09 -10.68 17.40
CA ARG A 29 20.55 -11.37 16.23
C ARG A 29 19.03 -11.33 16.19
N LYS A 30 18.35 -11.71 17.28
CA LYS A 30 16.87 -11.68 17.34
C LYS A 30 16.30 -10.30 17.12
N VAL A 31 16.94 -9.27 17.70
CA VAL A 31 16.52 -7.87 17.49
C VAL A 31 16.70 -7.49 16.02
N GLY A 32 17.80 -7.89 15.39
CA GLY A 32 18.03 -7.69 13.95
C GLY A 32 16.97 -8.34 13.08
N ASP A 33 16.62 -9.60 13.35
CA ASP A 33 15.58 -10.34 12.61
C ASP A 33 14.22 -9.64 12.73
N ILE A 34 13.80 -9.27 13.94
CA ILE A 34 12.52 -8.56 14.18
C ILE A 34 12.48 -7.22 13.46
N MET A 35 13.55 -6.42 13.58
CA MET A 35 13.61 -5.11 12.92
C MET A 35 13.53 -5.25 11.40
N MET A 36 14.22 -6.24 10.84
CA MET A 36 14.19 -6.51 9.40
C MET A 36 12.81 -6.94 8.92
N ASP A 37 12.17 -7.88 9.64
CA ASP A 37 10.83 -8.37 9.29
C ASP A 37 9.80 -7.23 9.32
N SER A 38 9.79 -6.42 10.38
CA SER A 38 8.89 -5.26 10.46
C SER A 38 9.19 -4.21 9.38
N THR A 39 10.46 -4.00 9.03
CA THR A 39 10.83 -3.07 7.94
C THR A 39 10.34 -3.57 6.59
N LEU A 40 10.45 -4.88 6.32
CA LEU A 40 9.98 -5.49 5.08
C LEU A 40 8.46 -5.45 4.96
N GLU A 41 7.74 -5.70 6.05
CA GLU A 41 6.27 -5.59 6.10
C GLU A 41 5.82 -4.16 5.79
N TRP A 42 6.42 -3.16 6.45
CA TRP A 42 6.12 -1.75 6.19
C TRP A 42 6.38 -1.35 4.74
N LEU A 43 7.51 -1.80 4.15
CA LEU A 43 7.82 -1.51 2.75
C LEU A 43 6.79 -2.12 1.79
N ARG A 44 6.31 -3.34 2.06
CA ARG A 44 5.27 -3.99 1.25
C ARG A 44 3.95 -3.25 1.33
N GLU A 45 3.55 -2.83 2.53
CA GLU A 45 2.34 -2.04 2.74
C GLU A 45 2.44 -0.68 2.03
N TYR A 46 3.61 -0.02 2.13
CA TYR A 46 3.87 1.23 1.45
C TYR A 46 3.80 1.08 -0.07
N ASP A 47 4.46 0.08 -0.65
CA ASP A 47 4.43 -0.19 -2.08
C ASP A 47 3.01 -0.52 -2.57
N ALA A 48 2.25 -1.30 -1.80
CA ALA A 48 0.86 -1.60 -2.09
C ALA A 48 -0.01 -0.32 -2.04
N ALA A 49 0.18 0.54 -1.05
CA ALA A 49 -0.52 1.81 -0.94
C ALA A 49 -0.18 2.76 -2.11
N VAL A 50 1.08 2.85 -2.49
CA VAL A 50 1.53 3.65 -3.64
C VAL A 50 0.96 3.09 -4.95
N ALA A 51 0.95 1.77 -5.13
CA ALA A 51 0.36 1.13 -6.30
C ALA A 51 -1.14 1.39 -6.38
N LYS A 52 -1.86 1.24 -5.27
CA LYS A 52 -3.30 1.53 -5.16
C LYS A 52 -3.59 2.99 -5.53
N GLY A 53 -2.88 3.95 -4.92
CA GLY A 53 -3.08 5.38 -5.23
C GLY A 53 -2.79 5.73 -6.70
N LYS A 54 -1.82 5.05 -7.35
CA LYS A 54 -1.57 5.22 -8.79
C LYS A 54 -2.72 4.69 -9.66
N VAL A 55 -3.35 3.59 -9.26
CA VAL A 55 -4.51 3.03 -9.98
C VAL A 55 -5.72 3.93 -9.79
N GLU A 56 -6.04 4.28 -8.54
CA GLU A 56 -7.15 5.19 -8.22
C GLU A 56 -7.03 6.52 -8.95
N GLY A 57 -5.86 7.17 -8.92
CA GLY A 57 -5.65 8.43 -9.63
C GLY A 57 -5.77 8.33 -11.16
N LYS A 58 -5.50 7.16 -11.76
CA LYS A 58 -5.75 6.94 -13.19
C LYS A 58 -7.25 6.82 -13.48
N GLU A 59 -7.98 6.07 -12.64
CA GLU A 59 -9.43 5.93 -12.77
C GLU A 59 -10.14 7.27 -12.55
N GLU A 60 -9.78 8.02 -11.50
CA GLU A 60 -10.34 9.35 -11.23
C GLU A 60 -10.17 10.29 -12.42
N LYS A 61 -8.98 10.29 -13.03
CA LYS A 61 -8.69 11.08 -14.22
C LYS A 61 -9.54 10.66 -15.41
N LEU A 62 -9.72 9.35 -15.63
CA LEU A 62 -10.56 8.83 -16.71
C LEU A 62 -12.02 9.29 -16.52
N ILE A 63 -12.57 9.13 -15.32
CA ILE A 63 -13.93 9.54 -14.97
C ILE A 63 -14.11 11.05 -15.18
N SER A 64 -13.18 11.87 -14.67
CA SER A 64 -13.17 13.32 -14.87
C SER A 64 -13.20 13.71 -16.36
N GLN A 65 -12.41 13.03 -17.19
CA GLN A 65 -12.39 13.25 -18.63
C GLN A 65 -13.71 12.87 -19.29
N ILE A 66 -14.33 11.76 -18.88
CA ILE A 66 -15.65 11.32 -19.37
C ILE A 66 -16.73 12.35 -19.00
N CYS A 67 -16.82 12.77 -17.73
CA CYS A 67 -17.78 13.79 -17.28
C CYS A 67 -17.65 15.10 -18.07
N ARG A 68 -16.42 15.56 -18.32
CA ARG A 68 -16.16 16.77 -19.15
C ARG A 68 -16.61 16.61 -20.59
N LYS A 69 -16.51 15.41 -21.17
CA LYS A 69 -16.96 15.13 -22.54
C LYS A 69 -18.49 14.95 -22.61
N LEU A 70 -19.11 14.35 -21.60
CA LEU A 70 -20.56 14.27 -21.46
C LEU A 70 -21.20 15.66 -21.36
N ARG A 71 -20.63 16.58 -20.58
CA ARG A 71 -21.05 18.00 -20.56
C ARG A 71 -20.98 18.69 -21.92
N LYS A 72 -20.10 18.23 -22.82
CA LYS A 72 -19.98 18.73 -24.19
C LYS A 72 -20.93 18.03 -25.17
N GLY A 73 -21.80 17.14 -24.70
CA GLY A 73 -22.77 16.41 -25.51
C GLY A 73 -22.17 15.31 -26.39
N LYS A 74 -20.98 14.78 -26.06
CA LYS A 74 -20.35 13.70 -26.82
C LYS A 74 -21.00 12.36 -26.53
N SER A 75 -21.12 11.50 -27.54
CA SER A 75 -21.64 10.14 -27.37
C SER A 75 -20.60 9.20 -26.76
N VAL A 76 -21.06 8.07 -26.20
CA VAL A 76 -20.20 7.00 -25.65
C VAL A 76 -19.16 6.52 -26.67
N THR A 77 -19.56 6.35 -27.93
CA THR A 77 -18.68 5.93 -29.04
C THR A 77 -17.56 6.96 -29.28
N GLN A 78 -17.90 8.24 -29.39
CA GLN A 78 -16.92 9.31 -29.57
C GLN A 78 -15.97 9.44 -28.37
N ILE A 79 -16.48 9.24 -27.15
CA ILE A 79 -15.66 9.29 -25.93
C ILE A 79 -14.68 8.12 -25.89
N ALA A 80 -15.13 6.91 -26.22
CA ALA A 80 -14.30 5.72 -26.30
C ALA A 80 -13.16 5.88 -27.30
N ASP A 81 -13.47 6.36 -28.51
CA ASP A 81 -12.47 6.64 -29.54
C ASP A 81 -11.47 7.72 -29.10
N GLU A 82 -11.95 8.83 -28.54
CA GLU A 82 -11.08 9.95 -28.11
C GLU A 82 -10.21 9.67 -26.89
N LEU A 83 -10.61 8.71 -26.05
CA LEU A 83 -9.87 8.31 -24.86
C LEU A 83 -9.06 7.03 -25.08
N GLU A 84 -9.15 6.42 -26.27
CA GLU A 84 -8.55 5.12 -26.59
C GLU A 84 -8.96 4.04 -25.58
N GLU A 85 -10.22 4.09 -25.14
CA GLU A 85 -10.80 3.19 -24.13
C GLU A 85 -11.87 2.31 -24.75
N SER A 86 -12.13 1.14 -24.15
CA SER A 86 -13.19 0.27 -24.67
C SER A 86 -14.57 0.90 -24.48
N GLU A 87 -15.43 0.79 -25.50
CA GLU A 87 -16.80 1.30 -25.43
C GLU A 87 -17.59 0.73 -24.25
N ILE A 88 -17.36 -0.53 -23.89
CA ILE A 88 -18.02 -1.19 -22.76
C ILE A 88 -17.67 -0.47 -21.46
N ARG A 89 -16.38 -0.19 -21.25
CA ARG A 89 -15.89 0.48 -20.04
C ARG A 89 -16.39 1.92 -19.93
N VAL A 90 -16.34 2.67 -21.03
CA VAL A 90 -16.87 4.04 -21.07
C VAL A 90 -18.37 4.07 -20.80
N ARG A 91 -19.12 3.11 -21.36
CA ARG A 91 -20.57 3.02 -21.15
C ARG A 91 -20.93 2.86 -19.69
N VAL A 92 -20.27 1.93 -18.97
CA VAL A 92 -20.49 1.73 -17.54
C VAL A 92 -20.32 3.04 -16.76
N ILE A 93 -19.25 3.80 -17.04
CA ILE A 93 -18.99 5.08 -16.37
C ILE A 93 -20.04 6.13 -16.74
N CYS A 94 -20.41 6.21 -18.03
CA CYS A 94 -21.44 7.14 -18.50
C CYS A 94 -22.81 6.84 -17.89
N ASP A 95 -23.17 5.57 -17.72
CA ASP A 95 -24.43 5.13 -17.13
C ASP A 95 -24.50 5.57 -15.65
N THR A 96 -23.44 5.35 -14.87
CA THR A 96 -23.34 5.89 -13.49
C THR A 96 -23.34 7.42 -13.48
N ALA A 97 -22.66 8.07 -14.43
CA ALA A 97 -22.62 9.53 -14.50
C ALA A 97 -23.98 10.16 -14.88
N ALA A 98 -24.86 9.41 -15.54
CA ALA A 98 -26.17 9.89 -15.97
C ALA A 98 -27.07 10.30 -14.79
N GLU A 99 -26.89 9.69 -13.61
CA GLU A 99 -27.59 10.06 -12.37
C GLU A 99 -27.26 11.48 -11.89
N PHE A 100 -26.12 12.02 -12.34
CA PHE A 100 -25.63 13.35 -11.98
C PHE A 100 -25.79 14.38 -13.12
N ALA A 101 -26.54 14.05 -14.16
CA ALA A 101 -26.86 14.97 -15.24
C ALA A 101 -27.73 16.17 -14.74
N PRO A 102 -27.62 17.37 -15.34
CA PRO A 102 -26.79 17.71 -16.50
C PRO A 102 -25.37 18.21 -16.14
N ASP A 103 -25.06 18.39 -14.86
CA ASP A 103 -23.79 19.00 -14.43
C ASP A 103 -22.62 17.99 -14.40
N TYR A 104 -22.93 16.70 -14.28
CA TYR A 104 -21.95 15.61 -14.24
C TYR A 104 -20.81 15.92 -13.25
N ASP A 105 -21.19 16.20 -11.99
CA ASP A 105 -20.28 16.54 -10.91
C ASP A 105 -19.18 15.48 -10.76
N GLU A 106 -17.95 15.85 -11.13
CA GLU A 106 -16.81 14.94 -11.22
C GLU A 106 -16.56 14.20 -9.89
N GLU A 107 -16.66 14.88 -8.75
CA GLU A 107 -16.40 14.27 -7.43
C GLU A 107 -17.46 13.24 -7.06
N LYS A 108 -18.72 13.52 -7.38
CA LYS A 108 -19.83 12.60 -7.07
C LYS A 108 -19.78 11.35 -7.94
N VAL A 109 -19.50 11.51 -9.24
CA VAL A 109 -19.35 10.37 -10.16
C VAL A 109 -18.14 9.52 -9.77
N ILE A 110 -17.00 10.15 -9.43
CA ILE A 110 -15.82 9.44 -8.94
C ILE A 110 -16.16 8.58 -7.73
N LYS A 111 -16.86 9.14 -6.73
CA LYS A 111 -17.28 8.40 -5.55
C LYS A 111 -18.21 7.24 -5.90
N ALA A 112 -19.21 7.47 -6.78
CA ALA A 112 -20.17 6.45 -7.17
C ALA A 112 -19.51 5.29 -7.95
N VAL A 113 -18.51 5.57 -8.79
CA VAL A 113 -17.82 4.56 -9.61
C VAL A 113 -16.76 3.80 -8.81
N LEU A 114 -15.98 4.49 -7.95
CA LEU A 114 -14.89 3.86 -7.20
C LEU A 114 -15.31 3.26 -5.85
N ASN A 115 -16.35 3.81 -5.23
CA ASN A 115 -16.93 3.32 -3.99
C ASN A 115 -18.42 3.07 -4.19
N PRO A 116 -18.81 2.01 -4.94
CA PRO A 116 -20.21 1.62 -5.01
C PRO A 116 -20.70 1.39 -3.58
N VAL A 117 -21.77 2.07 -3.18
CA VAL A 117 -22.36 1.97 -1.85
C VAL A 117 -22.64 0.48 -1.57
N GLU A 118 -22.06 -0.05 -0.50
CA GLU A 118 -22.49 -1.32 0.08
C GLU A 118 -23.91 -1.09 0.63
N ASP A 119 -24.93 -1.46 -0.15
CA ASP A 119 -26.28 -1.71 0.36
C ASP A 119 -26.35 -3.05 1.12
#